data_AF-A0A5A5RXV1-F1
#
_entry.id   AF-A0A5A5RXV1-F1
#
_cell.length_a   1.000
_cell.length_b   1.000
_cell.length_c   1.000
_cell.angle_alpha   90.00
_cell.angle_beta   90.00
_cell.angle_gamma   90.00
#
_symmetry.space_group_name_H-M   'P 1'
#
loop_
_entity.id
_entity.type
_entity.pdbx_description
1 polymer ?
#
loop_
_entity_poly.entity_id
_entity_poly.type
_entity_poly.pdbx_seq_one_letter_code
_entity_poly.pdbx_strand_id
1 'polypeptide(L)'
;MIPAIDNWLSPRLQIRFQLESPQLAIFYPDGSRFLTTLEIKQKAELAEQRARTAEQQAQQERQRAREAEAKLARLEAQLRALGINLEES
;
A
#
# COMPACT_ATOMS: atom_id res chain seq x y z
N MET A 1 12.93 -42.02 -19.95
CA MET A 1 12.25 -41.81 -18.66
C MET A 1 12.17 -40.30 -18.47
N ILE A 2 10.98 -39.70 -18.59
CA ILE A 2 10.80 -38.26 -18.34
C ILE A 2 10.93 -38.09 -16.83
N PRO A 3 11.81 -37.20 -16.32
CA PRO A 3 11.88 -36.95 -14.89
C PRO A 3 10.48 -36.59 -14.39
N ALA A 4 10.07 -37.16 -13.27
CA ALA A 4 8.81 -36.80 -12.64
C ALA A 4 8.71 -35.27 -12.59
N ILE A 5 7.58 -34.69 -12.99
CA ILE A 5 7.33 -33.23 -12.97
C ILE A 5 7.45 -32.64 -11.54
N ASP A 6 7.70 -33.50 -10.55
CA ASP A 6 8.14 -33.12 -9.23
C ASP A 6 9.43 -32.28 -9.30
N ASN A 7 9.26 -30.96 -9.11
CA ASN A 7 10.33 -29.99 -8.95
C ASN A 7 11.18 -29.69 -10.22
N TRP A 8 10.59 -29.76 -11.42
CA TRP A 8 11.29 -29.47 -12.67
C TRP A 8 11.57 -27.96 -12.85
N LEU A 9 12.82 -27.59 -13.13
CA LEU A 9 13.24 -26.20 -13.40
C LEU A 9 13.37 -25.96 -14.92
N SER A 10 12.69 -24.95 -15.44
CA SER A 10 12.80 -24.59 -16.86
C SER A 10 14.15 -23.92 -17.16
N PRO A 11 14.98 -24.45 -18.08
CA PRO A 11 16.30 -23.90 -18.35
C PRO A 11 16.27 -22.51 -19.02
N ARG A 12 15.21 -22.18 -19.77
CA ARG A 12 15.08 -20.88 -20.45
C ARG A 12 14.43 -19.81 -19.58
N LEU A 13 13.46 -20.20 -18.76
CA LEU A 13 12.63 -19.28 -17.96
C LEU A 13 13.05 -19.20 -16.49
N GLN A 14 13.84 -20.17 -16.01
CA GLN A 14 14.26 -20.30 -14.61
C GLN A 14 13.09 -20.38 -13.61
N ILE A 15 11.90 -20.77 -14.09
CA ILE A 15 10.71 -21.04 -13.27
C ILE A 15 10.65 -22.52 -12.91
N ARG A 16 10.05 -22.83 -11.76
CA ARG A 16 9.97 -24.17 -11.20
C ARG A 16 8.55 -24.69 -11.26
N PHE A 17 8.38 -25.91 -11.75
CA PHE A 17 7.12 -26.64 -11.84
C PHE A 17 7.08 -27.70 -10.74
N GLN A 18 5.97 -27.78 -10.02
CA GLN A 18 5.75 -28.75 -8.95
C GLN A 18 4.35 -29.32 -9.09
N LEU A 19 4.25 -30.65 -9.15
CA LEU A 19 2.97 -31.33 -9.24
C LEU A 19 2.39 -31.50 -7.82
N GLU A 20 1.47 -30.61 -7.44
CA GLU A 20 0.71 -30.72 -6.20
C GLU A 20 -0.64 -31.36 -6.51
N SER A 21 -0.68 -32.68 -6.69
CA SER A 21 -1.88 -33.43 -7.09
C SER A 21 -3.14 -32.95 -6.34
N PRO A 22 -4.18 -32.44 -7.03
CA PRO A 22 -4.46 -32.61 -8.47
C PRO A 22 -3.98 -31.46 -9.40
N GLN A 23 -3.25 -30.46 -8.90
CA GLN A 23 -2.92 -29.23 -9.63
C GLN A 23 -1.41 -29.07 -9.85
N LEU A 24 -1.05 -28.31 -10.89
CA LEU A 24 0.33 -27.93 -11.17
C LEU A 24 0.61 -26.56 -10.54
N ALA A 25 1.52 -26.53 -9.57
CA ALA A 25 2.05 -25.29 -9.02
C ALA A 25 3.27 -24.83 -9.82
N ILE A 26 3.33 -23.53 -10.10
CA ILE A 26 4.46 -22.90 -10.80
C ILE A 26 5.03 -21.84 -9.86
N PHE A 27 6.36 -21.76 -9.79
CA PHE A 27 7.08 -20.79 -8.97
C PHE A 27 8.02 -19.95 -9.83
N TYR A 28 8.08 -18.65 -9.53
CA TYR A 28 9.03 -17.70 -10.11
C TYR A 28 10.47 -18.02 -9.66
N PRO A 29 11.48 -17.41 -10.31
CA PRO A 29 12.89 -17.58 -9.90
C PRO A 29 13.17 -17.10 -8.48
N ASP A 30 12.39 -16.16 -7.95
CA ASP A 30 12.47 -15.70 -6.55
C ASP A 30 11.82 -16.67 -5.55
N GLY A 31 11.19 -17.75 -6.03
CA GLY A 31 10.54 -18.76 -5.21
C GLY A 31 9.07 -18.45 -4.87
N SER A 32 8.52 -17.30 -5.25
CA SER A 32 7.10 -17.02 -5.10
C SER A 32 6.24 -17.86 -6.06
N ARG A 33 5.03 -18.26 -5.61
CA ARG A 33 4.08 -19.03 -6.43
C ARG A 33 3.38 -18.12 -7.45
N PHE A 34 3.17 -18.64 -8.65
CA PHE A 34 2.28 -18.03 -9.64
C PHE A 34 0.86 -18.01 -9.08
N LEU A 35 0.32 -16.81 -8.96
CA LEU A 35 -1.04 -16.58 -8.57
C LEU A 35 -1.97 -16.78 -9.76
N THR A 36 -3.15 -17.32 -9.52
CA THR A 36 -4.22 -17.35 -10.50
C THR A 36 -4.70 -15.95 -10.83
N THR A 37 -5.35 -15.76 -11.98
CA THR A 37 -5.93 -14.46 -12.37
C THR A 37 -6.88 -13.92 -11.30
N LEU A 38 -7.65 -14.80 -10.65
CA LEU A 38 -8.57 -14.43 -9.57
C LEU A 38 -7.82 -13.98 -8.30
N GLU A 39 -6.74 -14.66 -7.92
CA GLU A 39 -5.88 -14.24 -6.80
C GLU A 39 -5.20 -12.89 -7.08
N ILE A 40 -4.72 -12.67 -8.30
CA ILE A 40 -4.13 -11.39 -8.72
C ILE A 40 -5.17 -10.27 -8.61
N LYS A 41 -6.38 -10.51 -9.12
CA LYS A 41 -7.47 -9.54 -9.06
C LYS A 41 -7.83 -9.20 -7.61
N GLN A 42 -8.03 -10.20 -6.76
CA GLN A 42 -8.32 -9.98 -5.34
C GLN A 42 -7.21 -9.19 -4.62
N LYS A 43 -5.94 -9.51 -4.90
CA LYS A 43 -4.80 -8.78 -4.33
C LYS A 43 -4.78 -7.32 -4.79
N ALA A 44 -5.07 -7.08 -6.07
CA ALA A 44 -5.16 -5.73 -6.62
C ALA A 44 -6.31 -4.93 -6.01
N GLU A 45 -7.51 -5.52 -5.89
CA GLU A 45 -8.67 -4.89 -5.26
C GLU A 45 -8.39 -4.54 -3.78
N LEU A 46 -7.77 -5.44 -3.03
CA LEU A 46 -7.38 -5.18 -1.65
C LEU A 46 -6.32 -4.08 -1.54
N ALA A 47 -5.34 -4.05 -2.45
CA ALA A 47 -4.33 -3.01 -2.48
C ALA A 47 -4.93 -1.64 -2.80
N GLU A 48 -5.87 -1.59 -3.76
CA GLU A 48 -6.58 -0.38 -4.12
C GLU A 48 -7.44 0.14 -2.96
N GLN A 49 -8.18 -0.73 -2.28
CA GLN A 49 -8.96 -0.33 -1.10
C GLN A 49 -8.07 0.26 -0.01
N ARG A 50 -6.93 -0.37 0.29
CA ARG A 50 -5.97 0.15 1.28
C ARG A 50 -5.40 1.50 0.87
N ALA A 51 -5.04 1.67 -0.41
CA ALA A 51 -4.56 2.94 -0.93
C ALA A 51 -5.63 4.04 -0.76
N ARG A 52 -6.88 3.77 -1.17
CA ARG A 52 -7.99 4.72 -1.00
C ARG A 52 -8.23 5.10 0.46
N THR A 53 -8.19 4.13 1.39
CA THR A 53 -8.33 4.43 2.82
C THR A 53 -7.18 5.29 3.33
N ALA A 54 -5.94 4.99 2.95
CA ALA A 54 -4.78 5.78 3.35
C ALA A 54 -4.85 7.22 2.79
N GLU A 55 -5.29 7.38 1.54
CA GLU A 55 -5.48 8.70 0.93
C GLU A 55 -6.57 9.51 1.65
N GLN A 56 -7.71 8.89 1.99
CA GLN A 56 -8.77 9.56 2.74
C GLN A 56 -8.30 10.02 4.12
N GLN A 57 -7.55 9.17 4.83
CA GLN A 57 -6.98 9.53 6.13
C GLN A 57 -5.97 10.69 6.00
N ALA A 58 -5.08 10.64 5.01
CA ALA A 58 -4.13 11.70 4.75
C ALA A 58 -4.81 13.03 4.39
N GLN A 59 -5.90 12.99 3.62
CA GLN A 59 -6.70 14.17 3.30
C GLN A 59 -7.39 14.73 4.54
N GLN A 60 -7.97 13.87 5.39
CA GLN A 60 -8.62 14.30 6.62
C GLN A 60 -7.63 14.98 7.58
N GLU A 61 -6.44 14.40 7.76
CA GLU A 61 -5.41 15.00 8.62
C GLU A 61 -4.91 16.34 8.07
N ARG A 62 -4.70 16.44 6.75
CA ARG A 62 -4.36 17.73 6.11
C ARG A 62 -5.44 18.77 6.31
N GLN A 63 -6.71 18.37 6.23
CA GLN A 63 -7.83 19.28 6.44
C GLN A 63 -7.87 19.78 7.90
N ARG A 64 -7.70 18.88 8.88
CA ARG A 64 -7.63 19.25 10.30
C ARG A 64 -6.45 20.18 10.60
N ALA A 65 -5.28 19.91 10.03
CA ALA A 65 -4.10 20.77 10.18
C ALA A 65 -4.38 22.18 9.66
N ARG A 66 -4.93 22.30 8.45
CA ARG A 66 -5.30 23.60 7.86
C ARG A 66 -6.33 24.35 8.70
N GLU A 67 -7.31 23.66 9.26
CA GLU A 67 -8.30 24.28 10.14
C GLU A 67 -7.68 24.77 11.46
N ALA A 68 -6.76 24.01 12.04
CA ALA A 68 -6.03 24.41 13.24
C ALA A 68 -5.14 25.64 12.96
N GLU A 69 -4.40 25.64 11.86
CA GLU A 69 -3.58 26.77 11.41
C GLU A 69 -4.44 28.02 11.17
N ALA A 70 -5.59 27.86 10.51
CA ALA A 70 -6.51 28.98 10.27
C ALA A 70 -7.10 29.55 11.57
N LYS A 71 -7.39 28.69 12.56
CA LYS A 71 -7.86 29.13 13.89
C LYS A 71 -6.76 29.86 14.65
N LEU A 72 -5.53 29.35 14.62
CA LEU A 72 -4.38 29.98 15.25
C LEU A 72 -4.12 31.36 14.65
N ALA A 73 -4.06 31.45 13.32
CA ALA A 73 -3.87 32.72 12.61
C ALA A 73 -4.95 33.75 12.94
N ARG A 74 -6.22 33.32 13.08
CA ARG A 74 -7.32 34.20 13.51
C ARG A 74 -7.18 34.66 14.96
N LEU A 75 -6.70 33.79 15.86
CA LEU A 75 -6.48 34.15 17.25
C LEU A 75 -5.33 35.14 17.37
N GLU A 76 -4.22 34.89 16.68
CA GLU A 76 -3.06 35.80 16.61
C GLU A 76 -3.45 37.17 16.03
N ALA A 77 -4.31 37.19 14.99
CA ALA A 77 -4.82 38.45 14.44
C ALA A 77 -5.68 39.22 15.45
N GLN A 78 -6.55 38.54 16.21
CA GLN A 78 -7.37 39.16 17.24
C GLN A 78 -6.53 39.68 18.42
N LEU A 79 -5.53 38.92 18.86
CA LEU A 79 -4.61 39.35 19.92
C LEU A 79 -3.82 40.60 19.49
N ARG A 80 -3.31 40.63 18.26
CA ARG A 80 -2.64 41.81 17.68
C ARG A 80 -3.59 43.01 17.58
N ALA A 81 -4.83 42.80 17.16
CA ALA A 81 -5.84 43.87 17.10
C ALA A 81 -6.20 44.43 18.48
N LEU A 82 -6.11 43.61 19.52
CA LEU A 82 -6.31 44.01 20.91
C LEU A 82 -5.05 44.62 21.56
N GLY A 83 -3.94 44.75 20.82
CA GLY A 83 -2.70 45.36 21.30
C GLY A 83 -1.90 44.50 22.27
N ILE A 84 -2.22 43.20 22.39
CA ILE A 84 -1.50 42.24 23.21
C ILE A 84 -0.49 41.54 22.29
N ASN A 85 0.75 42.03 22.27
CA ASN A 85 1.86 41.31 21.64
C ASN A 85 2.23 40.13 22.54
N LEU A 86 1.99 38.91 22.06
CA LEU A 86 2.48 37.68 22.69
C LEU A 86 3.99 37.46 22.40
N GLU A 87 4.76 38.55 22.33
CA GLU A 87 6.21 38.58 22.10
C GLU A 87 6.98 39.12 23.33
N GLU A 88 6.36 39.16 24.52
CA GLU A 88 7.08 39.41 25.77
C GLU A 88 6.92 38.26 26.77
N SER A 89 7.71 37.19 26.55
CA SER A 89 8.51 36.42 27.55
C SER A 89 8.81 35.00 27.08
#